data_AF-A0A3S9SHA0-F1
#
_entry.id   AF-A0A3S9SHA0-F1
#
_cell.length_a   1.000
_cell.length_b   1.000
_cell.length_c   1.000
_cell.angle_alpha   90.00
_cell.angle_beta   90.00
_cell.angle_gamma   90.00
#
_symmetry.space_group_name_H-M   'P 1'
#
loop_
_entity.id
_entity.type
_entity.pdbx_description
1 polymer ?
#
loop_
_entity_poly.entity_id
_entity_poly.type
_entity_poly.pdbx_seq_one_letter_code
_entity_poly.pdbx_strand_id
1 'polypeptide(L)'
;MIYTQDSNINITVENLENLYVLQDSDTKNNNFILFKDNLCWHQIYIDCSAIFIQPLDLDDLYSYMDDLSCFPLFEFKFKGSTRIEFHSKNSVLTIENPRIKINFLVMDDSFKKITLKLKEQA
;
A
#
# COMPACT_ATOMS: atom_id res chain seq x y z
N MET A 1 5.88 13.51 -6.78
CA MET A 1 6.21 13.01 -5.44
C MET A 1 5.36 13.77 -4.43
N ILE A 2 4.54 13.06 -3.65
CA ILE A 2 3.76 13.64 -2.55
C ILE A 2 4.40 13.20 -1.25
N TYR A 3 4.55 14.15 -0.32
CA TYR A 3 5.11 13.95 1.01
C TYR A 3 4.19 14.59 2.05
N THR A 4 3.99 13.90 3.18
CA THR A 4 3.27 14.46 4.33
C THR A 4 3.70 13.78 5.62
N GLN A 5 3.61 14.53 6.73
CA GLN A 5 3.94 14.05 8.07
C GLN A 5 2.73 14.07 9.00
N ASP A 6 2.63 13.05 9.86
CA ASP A 6 1.67 12.92 10.97
C ASP A 6 0.20 13.20 10.58
N SER A 7 -0.13 13.04 9.30
CA SER A 7 -1.42 13.39 8.74
C SER A 7 -2.06 12.17 8.12
N ASN A 8 -3.38 12.10 8.21
CA ASN A 8 -4.12 11.11 7.43
C ASN A 8 -3.98 11.46 5.95
N ILE A 9 -3.81 10.43 5.13
CA ILE A 9 -3.77 10.56 3.67
C ILE A 9 -4.98 9.86 3.12
N ASN A 10 -5.62 10.49 2.14
CA ASN A 10 -6.70 9.89 1.39
C ASN A 10 -6.43 10.09 -0.10
N ILE A 11 -6.21 8.98 -0.80
CA ILE A 11 -5.99 8.93 -2.24
C ILE A 11 -7.17 8.21 -2.85
N THR A 12 -7.73 8.77 -3.91
CA THR A 12 -8.66 8.05 -4.78
C THR A 12 -7.93 7.69 -6.06
N VAL A 13 -7.85 6.39 -6.34
CA VAL A 13 -7.26 5.85 -7.58
C VAL A 13 -8.40 5.44 -8.50
N GLU A 14 -8.50 6.09 -9.64
CA GLU A 14 -9.42 5.69 -10.70
C GLU A 14 -8.81 4.54 -11.51
N ASN A 15 -9.63 3.55 -11.86
CA ASN A 15 -9.22 2.42 -12.71
C ASN A 15 -8.00 1.63 -12.16
N LEU A 16 -7.97 1.41 -10.84
CA LEU A 16 -6.98 0.54 -10.22
C LEU A 16 -7.06 -0.88 -10.82
N GLU A 17 -5.98 -1.36 -11.42
CA GLU A 17 -5.89 -2.69 -12.04
C GLU A 17 -5.31 -3.72 -11.07
N ASN A 18 -4.16 -3.41 -10.49
CA ASN A 18 -3.40 -4.29 -9.61
C ASN A 18 -2.96 -3.53 -8.36
N LEU A 19 -2.94 -4.23 -7.22
CA LEU A 19 -2.35 -3.73 -5.99
C LEU A 19 -1.59 -4.87 -5.30
N TYR A 20 -0.36 -4.57 -4.92
CA TYR A 20 0.51 -5.41 -4.12
C TYR A 20 0.85 -4.68 -2.83
N VAL A 21 0.81 -5.40 -1.72
CA VAL A 21 1.52 -4.97 -0.51
C VAL A 21 2.69 -5.90 -0.34
N LEU A 22 3.87 -5.30 -0.17
CA LEU A 22 5.10 -6.04 -0.09
C LEU A 22 5.54 -6.17 1.37
N GLN A 23 6.23 -7.26 1.64
CA GLN A 23 6.95 -7.48 2.88
C GLN A 23 8.45 -7.48 2.58
N ASP A 24 9.18 -6.68 3.35
CA ASP A 24 10.64 -6.64 3.34
C ASP A 24 11.22 -7.97 3.88
N SER A 25 12.24 -8.51 3.20
CA SER A 25 12.82 -9.81 3.52
C SER A 25 13.48 -9.86 4.89
N ASP A 26 14.07 -8.75 5.31
CA ASP A 26 14.98 -8.72 6.45
C ASP A 26 14.26 -8.26 7.71
N THR A 27 13.54 -7.14 7.60
CA THR A 27 12.82 -6.48 8.70
C THR A 27 11.41 -7.06 8.91
N LYS A 28 10.85 -7.72 7.89
CA LYS A 28 9.43 -8.14 7.85
C LYS A 28 8.45 -6.97 7.91
N ASN A 29 8.91 -5.76 7.62
CA ASN A 29 8.09 -4.58 7.52
C ASN A 29 7.19 -4.64 6.28
N ASN A 30 5.99 -4.08 6.39
CA ASN A 30 5.00 -4.06 5.30
C ASN A 30 4.69 -2.61 4.92
N ASN A 31 5.73 -1.87 4.57
CA ASN A 31 5.73 -0.43 4.33
C ASN A 31 5.68 -0.04 2.85
N PHE A 32 5.80 -1.01 1.93
CA PHE A 32 5.68 -0.79 0.50
C PHE A 32 4.33 -1.27 -0.02
N ILE A 33 3.62 -0.38 -0.72
CA ILE A 33 2.46 -0.73 -1.53
C ILE A 33 2.77 -0.35 -2.97
N LEU A 34 2.60 -1.29 -3.89
CA LEU A 34 2.65 -1.03 -5.32
C LEU A 34 1.25 -1.11 -5.89
N PHE A 35 0.87 -0.16 -6.72
CA PHE A 35 -0.41 -0.22 -7.39
C PHE A 35 -0.31 0.28 -8.82
N LYS A 36 -1.12 -0.28 -9.71
CA LYS A 36 -1.14 0.08 -11.12
C LYS A 36 -2.48 0.70 -11.47
N ASP A 37 -2.45 1.90 -12.00
CA ASP A 37 -3.60 2.51 -12.66
C ASP A 37 -3.50 2.31 -14.18
N ASN A 38 -4.35 2.99 -14.94
CA ASN A 38 -4.36 2.92 -16.40
C ASN A 38 -3.14 3.59 -17.08
N LEU A 39 -2.30 4.32 -16.32
CA LEU A 39 -1.16 5.06 -16.85
C LEU A 39 0.15 4.37 -16.51
N CYS A 40 0.39 4.09 -15.22
CA CYS A 40 1.67 3.56 -14.77
C CYS A 40 1.58 2.86 -13.41
N TRP A 41 2.71 2.26 -13.01
CA TRP A 41 2.89 1.80 -11.65
C TRP A 41 3.09 2.99 -10.71
N HIS A 42 2.66 2.81 -9.48
CA HIS A 42 2.84 3.76 -8.40
C HIS A 42 3.33 3.01 -7.17
N GLN A 43 4.15 3.70 -6.39
CA GLN A 43 4.64 3.25 -5.10
C GLN A 43 4.11 4.16 -4.01
N ILE A 44 3.65 3.54 -2.93
CA ILE A 44 3.49 4.16 -1.63
C ILE A 44 4.54 3.53 -0.72
N TYR A 45 5.39 4.37 -0.13
CA TYR A 45 6.31 3.98 0.94
C TYR A 45 5.92 4.73 2.22
N ILE A 46 5.92 4.02 3.35
CA ILE A 46 5.48 4.54 4.64
C ILE A 46 6.60 4.33 5.66
N ASP A 47 7.10 5.41 6.23
CA ASP A 47 8.20 5.40 7.22
C ASP A 47 7.74 6.17 8.44
N CYS A 48 7.52 5.49 9.58
CA CYS A 48 7.15 6.02 10.90
C CYS A 48 6.07 7.13 10.93
N SER A 49 6.38 8.32 10.41
CA SER A 49 5.55 9.52 10.35
C SER A 49 5.35 10.08 8.95
N ALA A 50 6.03 9.57 7.93
CA ALA A 50 6.05 10.08 6.56
C ALA A 50 5.47 9.08 5.57
N ILE A 51 4.79 9.59 4.56
CA ILE A 51 4.36 8.81 3.41
C ILE A 51 4.87 9.45 2.14
N PHE A 52 5.42 8.61 1.29
CA PHE A 52 5.95 8.96 -0.01
C PHE A 52 5.10 8.28 -1.07
N ILE A 53 4.53 9.07 -1.98
CA ILE A 53 3.79 8.56 -3.13
C ILE A 53 4.50 9.03 -4.39
N GLN A 54 4.88 8.08 -5.24
CA GLN A 54 5.55 8.37 -6.50
C GLN A 54 5.08 7.43 -7.62
N PRO A 55 4.93 7.95 -8.86
CA PRO A 55 4.84 7.09 -10.02
C PRO A 55 6.17 6.36 -10.23
N LEU A 56 6.09 5.16 -10.78
CA LEU A 56 7.22 4.34 -11.15
C LEU A 56 7.19 4.08 -12.65
N ASP A 57 8.35 4.24 -13.26
CA ASP A 57 8.62 3.77 -14.61
C ASP A 57 9.28 2.39 -14.48
N LEU A 58 8.48 1.34 -14.64
CA LEU A 58 8.91 -0.04 -14.45
C LEU A 58 8.80 -0.82 -15.76
N ASP A 59 9.93 -1.39 -16.18
CA ASP A 59 9.97 -2.39 -17.25
C ASP A 59 9.59 -3.79 -16.74
N ASP A 60 10.04 -4.15 -15.53
CA ASP A 60 9.76 -5.43 -14.87
C ASP A 60 9.47 -5.22 -13.38
N LEU A 61 8.24 -5.58 -12.98
CA LEU A 61 7.77 -5.46 -11.60
C LEU A 61 8.52 -6.39 -10.63
N TYR A 62 8.82 -7.62 -11.04
CA TYR A 62 9.45 -8.59 -10.13
C TYR A 62 10.92 -8.27 -9.91
N SER A 63 11.62 -7.84 -10.98
CA SER A 63 12.98 -7.32 -10.85
C SER A 63 13.03 -6.12 -9.89
N TYR A 64 12.05 -5.22 -9.95
CA TYR A 64 11.94 -4.10 -9.02
C TYR A 64 11.65 -4.53 -7.56
N MET A 65 10.80 -5.55 -7.36
CA MET A 65 10.56 -6.11 -6.02
C MET A 65 11.83 -6.74 -5.45
N ASP A 66 12.61 -7.46 -6.26
CA ASP A 66 13.90 -8.05 -5.87
C ASP A 66 14.93 -6.97 -5.50
N ASP A 67 15.02 -5.88 -6.26
CA ASP A 67 15.89 -4.72 -5.95
C ASP A 67 15.54 -4.08 -4.60
N LEU A 68 14.25 -4.07 -4.23
CA LEU A 68 13.77 -3.62 -2.92
C LEU A 68 13.95 -4.66 -1.82
N SER A 69 14.47 -5.85 -2.12
CA SER A 69 14.50 -7.00 -1.18
C SER A 69 13.12 -7.30 -0.58
N CYS A 70 12.08 -7.13 -1.38
CA CYS A 70 10.69 -7.23 -0.97
C CYS A 70 10.00 -8.34 -1.74
N PHE A 71 9.04 -9.01 -1.09
CA PHE A 71 8.19 -10.02 -1.74
C PHE A 71 6.71 -9.69 -1.53
N PRO A 72 5.83 -10.05 -2.48
CA PRO A 72 4.41 -9.76 -2.35
C PRO A 72 3.80 -10.57 -1.19
N LEU A 73 3.27 -9.86 -0.19
CA LEU A 73 2.53 -10.47 0.91
C LEU A 73 1.13 -10.88 0.46
N PHE A 74 0.51 -10.05 -0.38
CA PHE A 74 -0.74 -10.35 -1.07
C PHE A 74 -0.90 -9.49 -2.33
N GLU A 75 -1.71 -10.00 -3.25
CA GLU A 75 -2.08 -9.34 -4.50
C GLU A 75 -3.59 -9.19 -4.59
N PHE A 76 -4.05 -8.02 -5.01
CA PHE A 76 -5.43 -7.81 -5.41
C PHE A 76 -5.50 -7.32 -6.85
N LYS A 77 -6.48 -7.88 -7.57
CA LYS A 77 -6.89 -7.38 -8.88
C LYS A 77 -8.25 -6.74 -8.73
N PHE A 78 -8.33 -5.46 -9.05
CA PHE A 78 -9.56 -4.69 -8.98
C PHE A 78 -9.95 -4.19 -10.36
N LYS A 79 -11.22 -3.80 -10.49
CA LYS A 79 -11.70 -2.95 -11.57
C LYS A 79 -12.66 -1.94 -10.95
N GLY A 80 -12.28 -0.68 -11.01
CA GLY A 80 -13.09 0.44 -10.52
C GLY A 80 -12.32 1.41 -9.64
N SER A 81 -13.01 2.46 -9.21
CA SER A 81 -12.44 3.45 -8.30
C SER A 81 -12.17 2.81 -6.93
N THR A 82 -10.96 2.99 -6.43
CA THR A 82 -10.50 2.47 -5.14
C THR A 82 -9.95 3.61 -4.31
N ARG A 83 -10.38 3.69 -3.05
CA ARG A 83 -9.86 4.65 -2.08
C ARG A 83 -8.77 3.97 -1.26
N ILE A 84 -7.61 4.61 -1.19
CA ILE A 84 -6.48 4.20 -0.36
C ILE A 84 -6.31 5.28 0.70
N GLU A 85 -6.47 4.91 1.96
CA GLU A 85 -6.45 5.82 3.10
C GLU A 85 -5.43 5.36 4.12
N PHE A 86 -4.53 6.22 4.55
CA PHE A 86 -3.63 5.93 5.66
C PHE A 86 -4.05 6.73 6.89
N HIS A 87 -4.19 6.02 8.01
CA HIS A 87 -4.51 6.57 9.31
C HIS A 87 -3.24 6.62 10.16
N SER A 88 -2.58 7.78 10.20
CA SER A 88 -1.27 7.98 10.85
C SER A 88 -1.27 7.60 12.33
N LYS A 89 -2.35 7.96 13.05
CA LYS A 89 -2.47 7.71 14.50
C LYS A 89 -2.35 6.23 14.89
N ASN A 90 -2.78 5.34 14.01
CA ASN A 90 -2.85 3.89 14.28
C ASN A 90 -2.01 3.06 13.29
N SER A 91 -1.30 3.71 12.37
CA SER A 91 -0.55 3.09 11.27
C SER A 91 -1.34 2.06 10.49
N VAL A 92 -2.58 2.40 10.17
CA VAL A 92 -3.49 1.55 9.40
C VAL A 92 -3.61 2.10 7.99
N LEU A 93 -3.30 1.27 7.00
CA LEU A 93 -3.66 1.47 5.61
C LEU A 93 -4.99 0.79 5.33
N THR A 94 -5.98 1.57 4.95
CA THR A 94 -7.28 1.12 4.46
C THR A 94 -7.29 1.17 2.94
N ILE A 95 -7.61 0.06 2.30
CA ILE A 95 -7.90 0.00 0.86
C ILE A 95 -9.37 -0.39 0.74
N GLU A 96 -10.19 0.49 0.17
CA GLU A 96 -11.62 0.23 0.00
C GLU A 96 -12.12 0.53 -1.41
N ASN A 97 -13.01 -0.31 -1.88
CA ASN A 97 -13.87 -0.07 -3.03
C ASN A 97 -15.29 -0.58 -2.69
N PRO A 98 -16.27 -0.45 -3.60
CA PRO A 98 -17.65 -0.85 -3.30
C PRO A 98 -17.87 -2.33 -2.95
N ARG A 99 -16.88 -3.21 -3.15
CA ARG A 99 -16.99 -4.66 -2.90
C ARG A 99 -16.15 -5.12 -1.70
N ILE A 100 -15.01 -4.49 -1.48
CA ILE A 100 -13.98 -4.96 -0.56
C ILE A 100 -13.46 -3.78 0.24
N LYS A 101 -13.35 -3.97 1.55
CA LYS A 101 -12.60 -3.09 2.45
C LYS A 101 -11.57 -3.90 3.19
N ILE A 102 -10.32 -3.48 3.08
CA ILE A 102 -9.21 -4.14 3.73
C ILE A 102 -8.43 -3.15 4.55
N ASN A 103 -8.11 -3.54 5.78
CA ASN A 103 -7.30 -2.74 6.69
C ASN A 103 -6.03 -3.53 6.95
N PHE A 104 -4.90 -2.95 6.57
CA PHE A 104 -3.57 -3.46 6.78
C PHE A 104 -2.86 -2.60 7.80
N LEU A 105 -2.08 -3.26 8.65
CA LEU A 105 -1.20 -2.55 9.56
C LEU A 105 0.13 -2.42 8.87
N VAL A 106 0.59 -1.19 8.80
CA VAL A 106 1.92 -0.89 8.31
C VAL A 106 2.86 -1.21 9.45
N MET A 107 3.55 -2.34 9.30
CA MET A 107 4.60 -2.74 10.24
C MET A 107 5.85 -1.97 9.91
N ASP A 108 6.30 -1.22 10.90
CA ASP A 108 7.60 -0.61 11.04
C ASP A 108 8.05 -0.98 12.47
N ASP A 109 9.35 -1.06 12.75
CA ASP A 109 9.89 -1.45 14.07
C ASP A 109 9.37 -0.55 15.21
N SER A 110 8.86 0.64 14.86
CA SER A 110 8.19 1.59 15.74
C SER A 110 6.73 1.23 16.10
N PHE A 111 6.02 0.45 15.29
CA PHE A 111 4.60 0.12 15.48
C PHE A 111 4.40 -1.34 15.90
N LYS A 112 4.09 -1.56 17.19
CA LYS A 112 3.79 -2.90 17.72
C LYS A 112 2.62 -3.57 16.97
N LYS A 113 2.87 -4.83 16.60
CA LYS A 113 1.97 -5.81 15.96
C LYS A 113 0.50 -5.71 16.40
N ILE A 114 -0.40 -5.43 15.46
CA ILE A 114 -1.85 -5.64 15.62
C ILE A 114 -2.33 -6.56 14.46
N THR A 115 -3.49 -7.19 14.59
CA THR A 115 -3.98 -8.27 13.71
C THR A 115 -4.80 -7.73 12.53
N LEU A 116 -4.57 -8.30 11.34
CA LEU A 116 -5.37 -8.12 10.13
C LEU A 116 -6.85 -8.52 10.35
N LYS A 117 -7.79 -7.65 9.96
CA LYS A 117 -9.23 -7.97 9.93
C LYS A 117 -9.79 -7.67 8.54
N LEU A 118 -10.05 -8.72 7.77
CA LEU A 118 -10.86 -8.67 6.55
C LEU A 118 -12.34 -8.55 6.94
N LYS A 119 -13.05 -7.59 6.36
CA LYS A 119 -14.52 -7.52 6.42
C LYS A 119 -15.03 -7.45 4.98
N GLU A 120 -15.76 -8.47 4.56
CA GLU A 120 -16.59 -8.38 3.36
C GLU A 120 -17.72 -7.37 3.63
N GLN A 121 -17.95 -6.46 2.68
CA GLN A 121 -19.10 -5.57 2.72
C GLN A 121 -20.24 -6.27 1.95
N ALA A 122 -21.32 -6.57 2.66
CA ALA A 122 -22.54 -7.16 2.12
C ALA A 122 -23.44 -6.10 1.45
#